data_AF-A0A971EHX0-F1
#
_entry.id   AF-A0A971EHX0-F1
#
_cell.length_a   1.000
_cell.length_b   1.000
_cell.length_c   1.000
_cell.angle_alpha   90.00
_cell.angle_beta   90.00
_cell.angle_gamma   90.00
#
_symmetry.space_group_name_H-M   'P 1'
#
loop_
_entity.id
_entity.type
_entity.pdbx_description
1 polymer ?
#
loop_
_entity_poly.entity_id
_entity_poly.type
_entity_poly.pdbx_seq_one_letter_code
_entity_poly.pdbx_strand_id
1 'polypeptide(L)'
;MPRDFLPLTAGLEAGNPGTDVFVFWQAELKNRKQLRKTVTGWQELATLKADRATLDFLFRTLFMTGKRVWFYLYLLANSGSMPVIRWLRSCPLRVKIDFLEQLPYLLPELPGKKLDFLINLYDSSLEAAYSKVLAVLSLEELEYLTGRTGNPEFRRLLRNRRQQLITSRRQENLGLELEVIRIGGWDNMFGNKVDLARKTLASLRETAVRGREHPYGYERFLRFMEAAGDLYRLGWLEDCLVLLVEIYQDFMARSRLAEPGQAMELYRQMDRLARAVVPAYCLVTFPLEPAREAEQIYREVLANLTPDPASLEYLRFYEKWREVSSTPWIFPQAEITAFCEQVEAFRPGDSFVAVLRNISREV
;
A
#
# COMPACT_ATOMS: atom_id res chain seq x y z
N MET A 1 23.64 -27.20 -31.69
CA MET A 1 24.75 -26.97 -32.65
C MET A 1 25.32 -25.59 -32.39
N PRO A 2 26.61 -25.46 -32.07
CA PRO A 2 27.23 -24.15 -31.91
C PRO A 2 27.36 -23.56 -33.31
N ARG A 3 26.59 -22.51 -33.61
CA ARG A 3 26.84 -21.71 -34.81
C ARG A 3 28.10 -20.91 -34.50
N ASP A 4 29.17 -21.22 -35.22
CA ASP A 4 30.40 -20.44 -35.22
C ASP A 4 30.04 -18.99 -35.53
N PHE A 5 29.98 -18.18 -34.47
CA PHE A 5 29.94 -16.74 -34.57
C PHE A 5 31.28 -16.33 -35.15
N LEU A 6 31.33 -16.12 -36.47
CA LEU A 6 32.34 -15.26 -37.07
C LEU A 6 32.41 -14.00 -36.20
N PRO A 7 33.59 -13.61 -35.70
CA PRO A 7 33.64 -12.62 -34.65
C PRO A 7 33.09 -11.32 -35.22
N LEU A 8 31.96 -10.84 -34.68
CA LEU A 8 31.52 -9.46 -34.89
C LEU A 8 32.61 -8.45 -34.48
N THR A 9 33.62 -8.91 -33.73
CA THR A 9 34.85 -8.18 -33.40
C THR A 9 35.84 -8.06 -34.56
N ALA A 10 35.87 -8.99 -35.52
CA ALA A 10 36.81 -8.96 -36.65
C ALA A 10 36.45 -7.90 -37.71
N GLY A 11 35.20 -7.40 -37.72
CA GLY A 11 34.77 -6.27 -38.56
C GLY A 11 34.84 -4.90 -37.87
N LEU A 12 35.23 -4.88 -36.59
CA LEU A 12 35.32 -3.67 -35.75
C LEU A 12 36.76 -3.18 -35.57
N GLU A 13 37.75 -3.83 -36.18
CA GLU A 13 39.05 -3.21 -36.43
C GLU A 13 38.85 -2.10 -37.47
N ALA A 14 38.44 -0.93 -36.99
CA ALA A 14 38.47 0.30 -37.75
C ALA A 14 39.88 0.40 -38.36
N GLY A 15 39.95 0.30 -39.69
CA GLY A 15 41.17 0.52 -40.43
C GLY A 15 41.85 1.79 -39.91
N ASN A 16 43.16 1.68 -39.68
CA ASN A 16 44.00 2.77 -39.21
C ASN A 16 43.67 4.05 -40.02
N PRO A 17 43.41 5.22 -39.43
CA PRO A 17 43.06 6.44 -40.15
C PRO A 17 44.18 6.97 -41.08
N GLY A 18 45.30 6.26 -41.19
CA GLY A 18 46.41 6.51 -42.10
C GLY A 18 46.29 5.83 -43.48
N THR A 19 45.21 5.09 -43.76
CA THR A 19 44.94 4.52 -45.10
C THR A 19 43.81 5.29 -45.80
N ASP A 20 43.86 5.33 -47.13
CA ASP A 20 42.93 6.04 -48.02
C ASP A 20 41.49 6.11 -47.49
N VAL A 21 41.02 7.35 -47.27
CA VAL A 21 39.70 7.67 -46.70
C VAL A 21 38.59 6.96 -47.48
N PHE A 22 38.73 6.81 -48.80
CA PHE A 22 37.71 6.15 -49.62
C PHE A 22 37.59 4.65 -49.34
N VAL A 23 38.71 3.97 -49.11
CA VAL A 23 38.74 2.53 -48.77
C VAL A 23 38.13 2.30 -47.40
N PHE A 24 38.44 3.16 -46.42
CA PHE A 24 37.84 3.14 -45.09
C PHE A 24 36.31 3.30 -45.17
N TRP A 25 35.83 4.28 -45.93
CA TRP A 25 34.39 4.55 -46.07
C TRP A 25 33.65 3.39 -46.76
N GLN A 26 34.24 2.77 -47.78
CA GLN A 26 33.66 1.60 -48.45
C GLN A 26 33.53 0.40 -47.51
N ALA A 27 34.58 0.13 -46.72
CA ALA A 27 34.56 -0.93 -45.71
C ALA A 27 33.51 -0.65 -44.62
N GLU A 28 33.45 0.58 -44.11
CA GLU A 28 32.47 0.98 -43.10
C GLU A 28 31.03 0.84 -43.62
N LEU A 29 30.76 1.28 -44.85
CA LEU A 29 29.44 1.14 -45.49
C LEU A 29 29.02 -0.33 -45.67
N LYS A 30 29.96 -1.21 -46.04
CA LYS A 30 29.71 -2.65 -46.15
C LYS A 30 29.33 -3.24 -44.79
N ASN A 31 30.07 -2.89 -43.74
CA ASN A 31 29.82 -3.34 -42.37
C ASN A 31 28.48 -2.83 -41.84
N ARG A 32 28.12 -1.58 -42.11
CA ARG A 32 26.80 -1.01 -41.77
C ARG A 32 25.66 -1.77 -42.45
N LYS A 33 25.80 -2.08 -43.74
CA LYS A 33 24.79 -2.85 -44.50
C LYS A 33 24.68 -4.28 -43.98
N GLN A 34 25.80 -4.91 -43.65
CA GLN A 34 25.83 -6.26 -43.10
C GLN A 34 25.12 -6.30 -41.74
N LEU A 35 25.52 -5.42 -40.80
CA LEU A 35 24.90 -5.34 -39.47
C LEU A 35 23.38 -5.13 -39.54
N ARG A 36 22.90 -4.25 -40.41
CA ARG A 36 21.46 -3.98 -40.56
C ARG A 36 20.67 -5.19 -41.07
N LYS A 37 21.31 -6.05 -41.88
CA LYS A 37 20.73 -7.27 -42.45
C LYS A 37 20.84 -8.47 -41.51
N THR A 38 21.94 -8.59 -40.77
CA THR A 38 22.22 -9.75 -39.92
C THR A 38 21.57 -9.65 -38.55
N VAL A 39 21.45 -8.44 -37.99
CA VAL A 39 20.90 -8.27 -36.64
C VAL A 39 19.39 -8.32 -36.69
N THR A 40 18.85 -9.36 -36.05
CA THR A 40 17.40 -9.62 -35.96
C THR A 40 16.79 -9.09 -34.67
N GLY A 41 17.60 -8.89 -33.61
CA GLY A 41 17.15 -8.33 -32.34
C GLY A 41 18.24 -7.57 -31.56
N TRP A 42 17.82 -6.71 -30.63
CA TRP A 42 18.73 -5.87 -29.83
C TRP A 42 19.60 -6.68 -28.84
N GLN A 43 19.13 -7.87 -28.44
CA GLN A 43 19.83 -8.75 -27.49
C GLN A 43 21.18 -9.23 -28.04
N GLU A 44 21.25 -9.44 -29.36
CA GLU A 44 22.49 -9.77 -30.07
C GLU A 44 23.51 -8.63 -30.04
N LEU A 45 23.04 -7.38 -29.92
CA LEU A 45 23.91 -6.22 -29.78
C LEU A 45 24.44 -6.11 -28.35
N ALA A 46 23.65 -6.47 -27.34
CA ALA A 46 24.01 -6.33 -25.92
C ALA A 46 25.26 -7.12 -25.51
N THR A 47 25.62 -8.17 -26.26
CA THR A 47 26.83 -8.98 -26.04
C THR A 47 28.11 -8.35 -26.58
N LEU A 48 28.00 -7.28 -27.39
CA LEU A 48 29.15 -6.57 -27.94
C LEU A 48 29.84 -5.73 -26.87
N LYS A 49 31.18 -5.75 -26.88
CA LYS A 49 32.02 -4.97 -25.97
C LYS A 49 31.69 -3.48 -26.10
N ALA A 50 31.31 -2.87 -24.99
CA ALA A 50 31.00 -1.45 -24.92
C ALA A 50 32.28 -0.60 -24.87
N ASP A 51 32.92 -0.41 -26.03
CA ASP A 51 34.00 0.56 -26.23
C ASP A 51 33.57 1.74 -27.11
N ARG A 52 34.39 2.79 -27.15
CA ARG A 52 34.04 4.03 -27.86
C ARG A 52 33.87 3.81 -29.37
N ALA A 53 34.72 2.98 -29.97
CA ALA A 53 34.69 2.71 -31.40
C ALA A 53 33.39 1.97 -31.78
N THR A 54 32.98 0.98 -30.99
CA THR A 54 31.73 0.25 -31.18
C THR A 54 30.52 1.17 -30.97
N LEU A 55 30.55 2.04 -29.95
CA LEU A 55 29.47 3.01 -29.70
C LEU A 55 29.31 4.01 -30.86
N ASP A 56 30.39 4.60 -31.34
CA ASP A 56 30.37 5.52 -32.48
C ASP A 56 29.90 4.83 -33.76
N PHE A 57 30.34 3.59 -33.99
CA PHE A 57 29.89 2.79 -35.12
C PHE A 57 28.39 2.47 -35.04
N LEU A 58 27.90 1.99 -33.90
CA LEU A 58 26.48 1.68 -33.69
C LEU A 58 25.61 2.93 -33.80
N PHE A 59 26.06 4.07 -33.27
CA PHE A 59 25.37 5.34 -33.42
C PHE A 59 25.20 5.70 -34.89
N ARG A 60 26.28 5.71 -35.68
CA ARG A 60 26.21 6.01 -37.14
C ARG A 60 25.38 4.99 -37.90
N THR A 61 25.34 3.74 -37.44
CA THR A 61 24.66 2.64 -38.14
C THR A 61 23.17 2.62 -37.87
N LEU A 62 22.75 2.85 -36.62
CA LEU A 62 21.39 2.59 -36.13
C LEU A 62 20.60 3.86 -35.80
N PHE A 63 21.26 4.93 -35.34
CA PHE A 63 20.57 6.13 -34.85
C PHE A 63 19.75 6.84 -35.92
N MET A 64 20.30 6.97 -37.14
CA MET A 64 19.63 7.59 -38.29
C MET A 64 18.72 6.62 -39.06
N THR A 65 18.33 5.50 -38.45
CA THR A 65 17.49 4.48 -39.08
C THR A 65 16.26 4.17 -38.23
N GLY A 66 15.29 3.44 -38.78
CA GLY A 66 14.11 2.96 -38.03
C GLY A 66 14.45 2.04 -36.84
N LYS A 67 15.71 1.64 -36.66
CA LYS A 67 16.20 0.79 -35.54
C LYS A 67 16.83 1.61 -34.39
N ARG A 68 16.51 2.91 -34.25
CA ARG A 68 17.01 3.79 -33.19
C ARG A 68 16.78 3.23 -31.77
N VAL A 69 15.63 2.59 -31.54
CA VAL A 69 15.29 2.00 -30.24
C VAL A 69 16.29 0.92 -29.82
N TRP A 70 16.79 0.12 -30.76
CA TRP A 70 17.76 -0.94 -30.45
C TRP A 70 19.10 -0.38 -29.97
N PHE A 71 19.48 0.80 -30.46
CA PHE A 71 20.65 1.52 -29.98
C PHE A 71 20.46 1.99 -28.53
N TYR A 72 19.28 2.50 -28.18
CA TYR A 72 18.98 2.90 -26.79
C TYR A 72 18.91 1.71 -25.84
N LEU A 73 18.36 0.58 -26.27
CA LEU A 73 18.38 -0.66 -25.48
C LEU A 73 19.80 -1.19 -25.27
N TYR A 74 20.67 -1.09 -26.28
CA TYR A 74 22.09 -1.42 -26.14
C TYR A 74 22.80 -0.52 -25.11
N LEU A 75 22.56 0.79 -25.15
CA LEU A 75 23.09 1.75 -24.18
C LEU A 75 22.60 1.46 -22.77
N LEU A 76 21.33 1.09 -22.62
CA LEU A 76 20.72 0.80 -21.33
C LEU A 76 21.25 -0.51 -20.73
N ALA A 77 21.42 -1.55 -21.54
CA ALA A 77 22.02 -2.82 -21.13
C ALA A 77 23.49 -2.65 -20.65
N ASN A 78 24.24 -1.75 -21.30
CA ASN A 78 25.63 -1.46 -20.97
C ASN A 78 25.82 -0.20 -20.10
N SER A 79 24.76 0.30 -19.47
CA SER A 79 24.75 1.55 -18.70
C SER A 79 25.67 1.55 -17.47
N GLY A 80 26.03 0.38 -16.95
CA GLY A 80 27.03 0.23 -15.88
C GLY A 80 28.48 0.38 -16.34
N SER A 81 28.73 0.52 -17.65
CA SER A 81 30.08 0.62 -18.22
C SER A 81 30.53 2.09 -18.35
N MET A 82 31.70 2.42 -17.82
CA MET A 82 32.28 3.78 -17.90
C MET A 82 32.43 4.33 -19.34
N PRO A 83 32.83 3.53 -20.34
CA PRO A 83 32.80 3.94 -21.76
C PRO A 83 31.45 4.50 -22.23
N VAL A 84 30.33 3.86 -21.85
CA VAL A 84 28.97 4.31 -22.23
C VAL A 84 28.63 5.64 -21.56
N ILE A 85 28.94 5.77 -20.27
CA ILE A 85 28.72 7.01 -19.51
C ILE A 85 29.53 8.16 -20.11
N ARG A 86 30.82 7.93 -20.43
CA ARG A 86 31.68 8.96 -21.06
C ARG A 86 31.18 9.33 -22.45
N TRP A 87 30.75 8.36 -23.25
CA TRP A 87 30.18 8.60 -24.57
C TRP A 87 28.91 9.44 -24.47
N LEU A 88 27.96 9.05 -23.62
CA LEU A 88 26.73 9.80 -23.35
C LEU A 88 27.02 11.22 -22.89
N ARG A 89 28.02 11.45 -22.02
CA ARG A 89 28.44 12.79 -21.60
C ARG A 89 28.99 13.64 -22.75
N SER A 90 29.75 13.03 -23.67
CA SER A 90 30.31 13.71 -24.86
C SER A 90 29.31 13.92 -26.00
N CYS A 91 28.12 13.31 -25.93
CA CYS A 91 27.13 13.40 -27.00
C CYS A 91 26.46 14.79 -27.08
N PRO A 92 25.97 15.17 -28.27
CA PRO A 92 25.14 16.36 -28.45
C PRO A 92 23.91 16.34 -27.53
N LEU A 93 23.52 17.52 -27.03
CA LEU A 93 22.40 17.68 -26.10
C LEU A 93 21.09 17.04 -26.62
N ARG A 94 20.81 17.18 -27.92
CA ARG A 94 19.65 16.58 -28.58
C ARG A 94 19.59 15.06 -28.42
N VAL A 95 20.74 14.37 -28.55
CA VAL A 95 20.81 12.90 -28.42
C VAL A 95 20.57 12.49 -26.96
N LYS A 96 21.05 13.27 -26.00
CA LYS A 96 20.81 13.03 -24.57
C LYS A 96 19.33 13.18 -24.22
N ILE A 97 18.70 14.26 -24.68
CA ILE A 97 17.27 14.51 -24.47
C ILE A 97 16.45 13.39 -25.11
N ASP A 98 16.69 13.08 -26.39
CA ASP A 98 15.98 12.01 -27.09
C ASP A 98 16.12 10.65 -26.38
N PHE A 99 17.30 10.34 -25.81
CA PHE A 99 17.49 9.11 -25.03
C PHE A 99 16.70 9.14 -23.71
N LEU A 100 16.77 10.25 -22.97
CA LEU A 100 16.07 10.42 -21.69
C LEU A 100 14.56 10.41 -21.84
N GLU A 101 14.01 10.94 -22.93
CA GLU A 101 12.57 10.90 -23.20
C GLU A 101 12.07 9.50 -23.57
N GLN A 102 12.94 8.63 -24.09
CA GLN A 102 12.59 7.26 -24.46
C GLN A 102 12.77 6.28 -23.30
N LEU A 103 13.62 6.60 -22.31
CA LEU A 103 13.84 5.79 -21.11
C LEU A 103 12.57 5.32 -20.38
N PRO A 104 11.53 6.16 -20.17
CA PRO A 104 10.29 5.73 -19.50
C PRO A 104 9.65 4.49 -20.14
N TYR A 105 9.75 4.36 -21.46
CA TYR A 105 9.18 3.24 -22.21
C TYR A 105 10.10 2.01 -22.23
N LEU A 106 11.41 2.20 -22.10
CA LEU A 106 12.40 1.13 -22.19
C LEU A 106 12.75 0.50 -20.83
N LEU A 107 12.55 1.24 -19.73
CA LEU A 107 12.83 0.79 -18.37
C LEU A 107 12.05 -0.47 -17.93
N PRO A 108 10.78 -0.70 -18.33
CA PRO A 108 10.06 -1.93 -18.00
C PRO A 108 10.62 -3.20 -18.66
N GLU A 109 11.34 -3.06 -19.79
CA GLU A 109 11.78 -4.21 -20.60
C GLU A 109 13.06 -4.88 -20.09
N LEU A 110 13.70 -4.35 -19.04
CA LEU A 110 15.00 -4.84 -18.54
C LEU A 110 14.95 -5.35 -17.09
N PRO A 111 15.33 -6.60 -16.83
CA PRO A 111 15.50 -7.12 -15.47
C PRO A 111 16.81 -6.61 -14.84
N GLY A 112 16.74 -6.10 -13.60
CA GLY A 112 17.93 -5.65 -12.85
C GLY A 112 18.40 -4.23 -13.20
N LYS A 113 17.52 -3.24 -13.07
CA LYS A 113 17.77 -1.84 -13.41
C LYS A 113 18.97 -1.26 -12.64
N LYS A 114 20.09 -1.05 -13.34
CA LYS A 114 21.24 -0.28 -12.81
C LYS A 114 21.01 1.20 -13.09
N LEU A 115 20.37 1.91 -12.17
CA LEU A 115 20.01 3.32 -12.35
C LEU A 115 21.16 4.32 -12.05
N ASP A 116 22.34 3.83 -11.65
CA ASP A 116 23.48 4.67 -11.25
C ASP A 116 23.96 5.61 -12.38
N PHE A 117 23.72 5.28 -13.65
CA PHE A 117 24.07 6.16 -14.78
C PHE A 117 23.29 7.47 -14.78
N LEU A 118 22.07 7.50 -14.23
CA LEU A 118 21.25 8.70 -14.14
C LEU A 118 21.91 9.76 -13.25
N ILE A 119 22.65 9.33 -12.21
CA ILE A 119 23.39 10.21 -11.31
C ILE A 119 24.56 10.87 -12.07
N ASN A 120 25.27 10.09 -12.90
CA ASN A 120 26.46 10.53 -13.61
C ASN A 120 26.16 11.40 -14.86
N LEU A 121 24.94 11.32 -15.40
CA LEU A 121 24.51 12.05 -16.59
C LEU A 121 23.76 13.35 -16.27
N TYR A 122 23.39 13.57 -15.00
CA TYR A 122 22.55 14.70 -14.61
C TYR A 122 23.24 16.05 -14.89
N ASP A 123 22.48 16.94 -15.53
CA ASP A 123 22.81 18.33 -15.79
C ASP A 123 21.52 19.16 -15.64
N SER A 124 21.63 20.42 -15.17
CA SER A 124 20.46 21.29 -14.95
C SER A 124 19.69 21.55 -16.24
N SER A 125 20.37 21.52 -17.39
CA SER A 125 19.78 21.64 -18.73
C SER A 125 18.83 20.49 -19.10
N LEU A 126 18.87 19.35 -18.38
CA LEU A 126 18.11 18.14 -18.66
C LEU A 126 16.93 17.92 -17.71
N GLU A 127 16.63 18.88 -16.83
CA GLU A 127 15.60 18.77 -15.78
C GLU A 127 14.23 18.31 -16.32
N ALA A 128 13.78 18.88 -17.43
CA ALA A 128 12.49 18.54 -18.04
C ALA A 128 12.43 17.11 -18.62
N ALA A 129 13.55 16.56 -19.08
CA ALA A 129 13.61 15.18 -19.56
C ALA A 129 13.71 14.20 -18.37
N TYR A 130 14.45 14.58 -17.33
CA TYR A 130 14.55 13.81 -16.10
C TYR A 130 13.20 13.70 -15.36
N SER A 131 12.40 14.76 -15.30
CA SER A 131 11.09 14.71 -14.64
C SER A 131 10.17 13.63 -15.24
N LYS A 132 10.20 13.43 -16.56
CA LYS A 132 9.48 12.35 -17.26
C LYS A 132 10.01 10.97 -16.88
N VAL A 133 11.32 10.80 -16.75
CA VAL A 133 11.93 9.53 -16.28
C VAL A 133 11.53 9.23 -14.85
N LEU A 134 11.62 10.22 -13.96
CA LEU A 134 11.24 10.09 -12.55
C LEU A 134 9.74 9.80 -12.36
N ALA A 135 8.89 10.10 -13.35
CA ALA A 135 7.46 9.79 -13.30
C ALA A 135 7.18 8.28 -13.23
N VAL A 136 8.03 7.46 -13.87
CA VAL A 136 7.86 6.01 -14.03
C VAL A 136 8.61 5.18 -12.97
N LEU A 137 9.51 5.81 -12.21
CA LEU A 137 10.29 5.13 -11.17
C LEU A 137 9.44 4.77 -9.94
N SER A 138 9.77 3.64 -9.32
CA SER A 138 9.15 3.18 -8.07
C SER A 138 9.70 3.94 -6.86
N LEU A 139 9.01 3.84 -5.72
CA LEU A 139 9.44 4.48 -4.47
C LEU A 139 10.80 3.94 -3.97
N GLU A 140 11.04 2.64 -4.13
CA GLU A 140 12.30 1.97 -3.78
C GLU A 140 13.47 2.46 -4.66
N GLU A 141 13.21 2.65 -5.97
CA GLU A 141 14.20 3.15 -6.93
C GLU A 141 14.58 4.61 -6.64
N LEU A 142 13.60 5.44 -6.24
CA LEU A 142 13.83 6.82 -5.83
C LEU A 142 14.63 6.92 -4.52
N GLU A 143 14.38 6.04 -3.55
CA GLU A 143 15.14 5.97 -2.30
C GLU A 143 16.59 5.53 -2.53
N TYR A 144 16.77 4.50 -3.35
CA TYR A 144 18.09 4.03 -3.76
C TYR A 144 18.91 5.14 -4.44
N LEU A 145 18.31 5.86 -5.40
CA LEU A 145 18.97 6.98 -6.07
C LEU A 145 19.27 8.13 -5.11
N THR A 146 18.35 8.46 -4.20
CA THR A 146 18.53 9.53 -3.21
C THR A 146 19.70 9.26 -2.28
N GLY A 147 19.90 8.01 -1.86
CA GLY A 147 21.02 7.60 -1.00
C GLY A 147 22.39 7.65 -1.69
N ARG A 148 22.43 7.55 -3.03
CA ARG A 148 23.68 7.51 -3.81
C ARG A 148 24.05 8.81 -4.53
N THR A 149 23.12 9.74 -4.73
CA THR A 149 23.43 11.03 -5.38
C THR A 149 24.13 12.01 -4.44
N GLY A 150 25.20 12.66 -4.91
CA GLY A 150 25.85 13.80 -4.25
C GLY A 150 25.25 15.16 -4.64
N ASN A 151 24.47 15.24 -5.71
CA ASN A 151 24.04 16.51 -6.32
C ASN A 151 22.78 17.08 -5.63
N PRO A 152 22.81 18.32 -5.11
CA PRO A 152 21.69 18.92 -4.36
C PRO A 152 20.44 19.15 -5.22
N GLU A 153 20.59 19.54 -6.48
CA GLU A 153 19.47 19.78 -7.41
C GLU A 153 18.78 18.47 -7.78
N PHE A 154 19.56 17.44 -8.09
CA PHE A 154 19.01 16.12 -8.37
C PHE A 154 18.33 15.50 -7.14
N ARG A 155 18.89 15.70 -5.93
CA ARG A 155 18.23 15.31 -4.67
C ARG A 155 16.88 16.01 -4.48
N ARG A 156 16.80 17.31 -4.82
CA ARG A 156 15.55 18.08 -4.71
C ARG A 156 14.48 17.49 -5.62
N LEU A 157 14.81 17.17 -6.86
CA LEU A 157 13.89 16.53 -7.82
C LEU A 157 13.41 15.15 -7.34
N LEU A 158 14.32 14.32 -6.84
CA LEU A 158 13.97 13.00 -6.28
C LEU A 158 13.06 13.10 -5.06
N ARG A 159 13.34 14.03 -4.14
CA ARG A 159 12.49 14.28 -2.96
C ARG A 159 11.11 14.80 -3.34
N ASN A 160 11.03 15.76 -4.26
CA ASN A 160 9.76 16.30 -4.74
C ASN A 160 8.90 15.20 -5.37
N ARG A 161 9.48 14.35 -6.22
CA ARG A 161 8.74 13.23 -6.81
C ARG A 161 8.34 12.17 -5.79
N ARG A 162 9.20 11.85 -4.83
CA ARG A 162 8.86 10.94 -3.72
C ARG A 162 7.67 11.47 -2.94
N GLN A 163 7.68 12.77 -2.60
CA GLN A 163 6.57 13.40 -1.91
C GLN A 163 5.28 13.33 -2.73
N GLN A 164 5.34 13.64 -4.04
CA GLN A 164 4.19 13.49 -4.93
C GLN A 164 3.65 12.06 -4.96
N LEU A 165 4.49 11.03 -5.08
CA LEU A 165 4.04 9.64 -5.06
C LEU A 165 3.40 9.23 -3.73
N ILE A 166 3.94 9.73 -2.62
CA ILE A 166 3.34 9.51 -1.29
C ILE A 166 1.98 10.20 -1.21
N THR A 167 1.86 11.45 -1.66
CA THR A 167 0.60 12.20 -1.67
C THR A 167 -0.42 11.56 -2.62
N SER A 168 -0.03 11.17 -3.84
CA SER A 168 -0.90 10.51 -4.81
C SER A 168 -1.35 9.12 -4.33
N ARG A 169 -0.45 8.29 -3.78
CA ARG A 169 -0.85 7.01 -3.16
C ARG A 169 -1.78 7.22 -1.96
N ARG A 170 -1.61 8.30 -1.21
CA ARG A 170 -2.53 8.65 -0.11
C ARG A 170 -3.90 9.06 -0.65
N GLN A 171 -3.95 9.83 -1.73
CA GLN A 171 -5.18 10.27 -2.39
C GLN A 171 -5.92 9.10 -3.09
N GLU A 172 -5.23 8.27 -3.87
CA GLU A 172 -5.81 7.13 -4.59
C GLU A 172 -6.41 6.08 -3.66
N ASN A 173 -5.77 5.83 -2.50
CA ASN A 173 -6.23 4.81 -1.57
C ASN A 173 -7.30 5.29 -0.57
N LEU A 174 -7.61 6.59 -0.54
CA LEU A 174 -8.52 7.16 0.48
C LEU A 174 -9.63 8.02 -0.13
N GLY A 175 -9.52 8.44 -1.40
CA GLY A 175 -10.53 9.27 -2.09
C GLY A 175 -10.81 10.63 -1.44
N LEU A 176 -10.06 10.99 -0.39
CA LEU A 176 -10.30 12.12 0.48
C LEU A 176 -8.97 12.79 0.82
N GLU A 177 -8.91 14.11 0.66
CA GLU A 177 -7.79 14.94 1.11
C GLU A 177 -7.81 15.05 2.64
N LEU A 178 -7.41 13.96 3.30
CA LEU A 178 -7.46 13.86 4.76
C LEU A 178 -6.58 14.90 5.46
N GLU A 179 -5.56 15.45 4.80
CA GLU A 179 -4.68 16.47 5.40
C GLU A 179 -5.40 17.82 5.65
N VAL A 180 -6.56 18.05 5.03
CA VAL A 180 -7.33 19.32 5.16
C VAL A 180 -8.45 19.23 6.22
N ILE A 181 -8.79 18.03 6.69
CA ILE A 181 -9.94 17.83 7.58
C ILE A 181 -9.46 17.72 9.03
N ARG A 182 -8.96 18.81 9.62
CA ARG A 182 -9.12 19.03 11.07
C ARG A 182 -10.34 19.92 11.25
N ILE A 183 -11.52 19.35 11.02
CA ILE A 183 -12.77 20.04 11.30
C ILE A 183 -12.90 20.12 12.83
N GLY A 184 -12.88 21.33 13.38
CA GLY A 184 -13.18 21.55 14.79
C GLY A 184 -14.58 21.02 15.13
N GLY A 185 -14.72 20.31 16.24
CA GLY A 185 -15.98 19.69 16.67
C GLY A 185 -16.13 18.20 16.31
N TRP A 186 -15.10 17.56 15.77
CA TRP A 186 -15.07 16.11 15.47
C TRP A 186 -14.36 15.28 16.55
N ASP A 187 -14.16 15.86 17.73
CA ASP A 187 -13.63 15.15 18.88
C ASP A 187 -14.76 14.34 19.55
N ASN A 188 -14.46 13.11 19.95
CA ASN A 188 -15.33 12.28 20.76
C ASN A 188 -14.66 11.97 22.10
N MET A 189 -15.32 11.17 22.95
CA MET A 189 -14.76 10.72 24.24
C MET A 189 -13.43 9.95 24.11
N PHE A 190 -13.07 9.51 22.90
CA PHE A 190 -11.86 8.76 22.57
C PHE A 190 -10.83 9.60 21.78
N GLY A 191 -11.05 10.90 21.62
CA GLY A 191 -10.16 11.83 20.93
C GLY A 191 -10.66 12.25 19.55
N ASN A 192 -9.75 12.71 18.70
CA ASN A 192 -10.11 13.21 17.37
C ASN A 192 -10.46 12.05 16.43
N LYS A 193 -11.68 12.06 15.86
CA LYS A 193 -12.15 11.00 14.96
C LYS A 193 -11.28 10.83 13.72
N VAL A 194 -10.71 11.91 13.18
CA VAL A 194 -9.88 11.83 11.96
C VAL A 194 -8.54 11.16 12.25
N ASP A 195 -7.92 11.50 13.38
CA ASP A 195 -6.66 10.87 13.79
C ASP A 195 -6.89 9.38 14.16
N LEU A 196 -8.01 9.06 14.79
CA LEU A 196 -8.40 7.68 15.08
C LEU A 196 -8.70 6.86 13.79
N ALA A 197 -9.38 7.45 12.81
CA ALA A 197 -9.62 6.81 11.51
C ALA A 197 -8.31 6.56 10.75
N ARG A 198 -7.37 7.51 10.75
CA ARG A 198 -6.04 7.33 10.16
C ARG A 198 -5.27 6.20 10.81
N LYS A 199 -5.30 6.11 12.15
CA LYS A 199 -4.66 5.03 12.91
C LYS A 199 -5.28 3.67 12.56
N THR A 200 -6.61 3.60 12.49
CA THR A 200 -7.35 2.39 12.11
C THR A 200 -6.95 1.90 10.72
N LEU A 201 -6.92 2.80 9.73
CA LEU A 201 -6.52 2.50 8.37
C LEU A 201 -5.06 2.05 8.27
N ALA A 202 -4.16 2.64 9.06
CA ALA A 202 -2.77 2.19 9.13
C ALA A 202 -2.68 0.76 9.68
N SER A 203 -3.39 0.46 10.77
CA SER A 203 -3.44 -0.89 11.36
C SER A 203 -3.96 -1.93 10.36
N LEU A 204 -5.06 -1.63 9.66
CA LEU A 204 -5.62 -2.50 8.63
C LEU A 204 -4.70 -2.71 7.42
N ARG A 205 -3.86 -1.74 7.07
CA ARG A 205 -2.86 -1.91 6.01
C ARG A 205 -1.74 -2.83 6.44
N GLU A 206 -1.31 -2.72 7.69
CA GLU A 206 -0.29 -3.59 8.25
C GLU A 206 -0.75 -5.05 8.30
N THR A 207 -2.05 -5.33 8.42
CA THR A 207 -2.61 -6.70 8.44
C THR A 207 -2.74 -7.37 7.07
N ALA A 208 -2.37 -6.69 5.98
CA ALA A 208 -2.39 -7.25 4.64
C ALA A 208 -1.56 -8.54 4.53
N VAL A 209 -2.11 -9.56 3.88
CA VAL A 209 -1.52 -10.90 3.76
C VAL A 209 -0.23 -10.90 2.90
N ARG A 210 -0.08 -9.91 2.01
CA ARG A 210 1.06 -9.82 1.09
C ARG A 210 2.35 -9.54 1.86
N GLY A 211 3.21 -10.56 1.97
CA GLY A 211 4.56 -10.43 2.51
C GLY A 211 4.77 -10.93 3.95
N ARG A 212 3.77 -11.53 4.60
CA ARG A 212 3.95 -12.17 5.93
C ARG A 212 4.17 -13.68 5.80
N GLU A 213 5.15 -14.19 6.54
CA GLU A 213 5.46 -15.63 6.63
C GLU A 213 4.32 -16.45 7.25
N HIS A 214 3.59 -15.85 8.20
CA HIS A 214 2.45 -16.47 8.88
C HIS A 214 1.16 -15.65 8.69
N PRO A 215 0.35 -15.98 7.65
CA PRO A 215 -0.89 -15.25 7.34
C PRO A 215 -1.97 -15.36 8.43
N TYR A 216 -1.85 -16.27 9.40
CA TYR A 216 -2.77 -16.46 10.52
C TYR A 216 -2.06 -16.41 11.89
N GLY A 217 -0.96 -15.68 11.98
CA GLY A 217 -0.21 -15.53 13.23
C GLY A 217 -0.94 -14.66 14.26
N TYR A 218 -0.64 -14.89 15.54
CA TYR A 218 -1.16 -14.14 16.69
C TYR A 218 -1.07 -12.62 16.52
N GLU A 219 0.07 -12.11 16.05
CA GLU A 219 0.27 -10.67 15.85
C GLU A 219 -0.72 -10.06 14.86
N ARG A 220 -1.10 -10.80 13.82
CA ARG A 220 -2.08 -10.31 12.83
C ARG A 220 -3.47 -10.23 13.46
N PHE A 221 -3.85 -11.23 14.25
CA PHE A 221 -5.11 -11.22 14.98
C PHE A 221 -5.18 -10.08 15.99
N LEU A 222 -4.10 -9.81 16.72
CA LEU A 222 -4.02 -8.66 17.62
C LEU A 222 -4.24 -7.35 16.89
N ARG A 223 -3.58 -7.14 15.74
CA ARG A 223 -3.77 -5.93 14.93
C ARG A 223 -5.21 -5.78 14.41
N PHE A 224 -5.85 -6.88 14.03
CA PHE A 224 -7.27 -6.85 13.67
C PHE A 224 -8.17 -6.51 14.85
N MET A 225 -7.90 -7.06 16.04
CA MET A 225 -8.62 -6.70 17.27
C MET A 225 -8.43 -5.23 17.64
N GLU A 226 -7.22 -4.69 17.50
CA GLU A 226 -6.95 -3.26 17.67
C GLU A 226 -7.76 -2.41 16.69
N ALA A 227 -7.80 -2.81 15.41
CA ALA A 227 -8.58 -2.12 14.39
C ALA A 227 -10.08 -2.15 14.68
N ALA A 228 -10.63 -3.32 15.07
CA ALA A 228 -12.03 -3.45 15.46
C ALA A 228 -12.36 -2.57 16.68
N GLY A 229 -11.49 -2.55 17.69
CA GLY A 229 -11.65 -1.66 18.84
C GLY A 229 -11.62 -0.17 18.47
N ASP A 230 -10.76 0.23 17.53
CA ASP A 230 -10.72 1.61 17.04
C ASP A 230 -11.96 1.96 16.19
N LEU A 231 -12.53 1.02 15.42
CA LEU A 231 -13.81 1.19 14.72
C LEU A 231 -14.98 1.41 15.71
N TYR A 232 -15.02 0.65 16.80
CA TYR A 232 -16.00 0.87 17.87
C TYR A 232 -15.87 2.29 18.44
N ARG A 233 -14.65 2.74 18.73
CA ARG A 233 -14.38 4.10 19.24
C ARG A 233 -14.74 5.20 18.24
N LEU A 234 -14.68 4.93 16.94
CA LEU A 234 -15.16 5.85 15.89
C LEU A 234 -16.70 5.95 15.86
N GLY A 235 -17.39 4.98 16.44
CA GLY A 235 -18.85 4.82 16.37
C GLY A 235 -19.30 4.06 15.13
N TRP A 236 -18.39 3.40 14.41
CA TRP A 236 -18.72 2.57 13.24
C TRP A 236 -19.05 1.15 13.70
N LEU A 237 -20.24 1.02 14.31
CA LEU A 237 -20.67 -0.21 15.00
C LEU A 237 -20.84 -1.39 14.03
N GLU A 238 -21.40 -1.14 12.84
CA GLU A 238 -21.56 -2.14 11.78
C GLU A 238 -20.20 -2.70 11.33
N ASP A 239 -19.28 -1.83 10.91
CA ASP A 239 -17.95 -2.23 10.46
C ASP A 239 -17.16 -2.94 11.57
N CYS A 240 -17.29 -2.47 12.82
CA CYS A 240 -16.69 -3.12 13.97
C CYS A 240 -17.25 -4.54 14.16
N LEU A 241 -18.56 -4.72 14.07
CA LEU A 241 -19.20 -6.02 14.25
C LEU A 241 -18.84 -6.98 13.11
N VAL A 242 -18.88 -6.51 11.85
CA VAL A 242 -18.46 -7.31 10.69
C VAL A 242 -17.02 -7.77 10.85
N LEU A 243 -16.10 -6.86 11.18
CA LEU A 243 -14.69 -7.22 11.37
C LEU A 243 -14.51 -8.18 12.55
N LEU A 244 -15.22 -7.99 13.66
CA LEU A 244 -15.18 -8.92 14.80
C LEU A 244 -15.68 -10.31 14.41
N VAL A 245 -16.75 -10.41 13.63
CA VAL A 245 -17.29 -11.68 13.13
C VAL A 245 -16.29 -12.37 12.21
N GLU A 246 -15.66 -11.64 11.29
CA GLU A 246 -14.62 -12.21 10.43
C GLU A 246 -13.43 -12.73 11.24
N ILE A 247 -12.96 -11.95 12.23
CA ILE A 247 -11.89 -12.36 13.14
C ILE A 247 -12.28 -13.65 13.89
N TYR A 248 -13.49 -13.68 14.44
CA TYR A 248 -14.00 -14.81 15.21
C TYR A 248 -14.13 -16.07 14.35
N GLN A 249 -14.67 -15.95 13.13
CA GLN A 249 -14.80 -17.07 12.20
C GLN A 249 -13.43 -17.59 11.75
N ASP A 250 -12.50 -16.70 11.41
CA ASP A 250 -11.13 -17.09 11.05
C ASP A 250 -10.41 -17.74 12.24
N PHE A 251 -10.60 -17.23 13.45
CA PHE A 251 -10.08 -17.83 14.67
C PHE A 251 -10.68 -19.23 14.87
N MET A 252 -12.00 -19.39 14.85
CA MET A 252 -12.64 -20.69 15.09
C MET A 252 -12.32 -21.72 14.01
N ALA A 253 -12.23 -21.32 12.74
CA ALA A 253 -12.00 -22.22 11.62
C ALA A 253 -10.51 -22.58 11.41
N ARG A 254 -9.58 -21.67 11.74
CA ARG A 254 -8.17 -21.77 11.29
C ARG A 254 -7.13 -21.66 12.40
N SER A 255 -7.53 -21.55 13.68
CA SER A 255 -6.61 -21.45 14.81
C SER A 255 -5.66 -22.65 14.92
N ARG A 256 -4.49 -22.50 14.33
CA ARG A 256 -3.26 -23.24 14.64
C ARG A 256 -2.31 -22.34 15.45
N LEU A 257 -2.86 -21.59 16.42
CA LEU A 257 -2.00 -20.85 17.35
C LEU A 257 -1.21 -21.89 18.15
N ALA A 258 0.12 -21.81 18.06
CA ALA A 258 1.01 -22.80 18.67
C ALA A 258 0.95 -22.76 20.22
N GLU A 259 0.59 -21.61 20.79
CA GLU A 259 0.55 -21.38 22.23
C GLU A 259 -0.89 -21.20 22.75
N PRO A 260 -1.34 -22.02 23.72
CA PRO A 260 -2.70 -21.93 24.27
C PRO A 260 -2.97 -20.62 25.03
N GLY A 261 -1.92 -19.99 25.60
CA GLY A 261 -2.05 -18.70 26.29
C GLY A 261 -2.46 -17.57 25.35
N GLN A 262 -1.90 -17.55 24.13
CA GLN A 262 -2.22 -16.56 23.10
C GLN A 262 -3.66 -16.68 22.61
N ALA A 263 -4.13 -17.92 22.42
CA ALA A 263 -5.50 -18.20 22.02
C ALA A 263 -6.51 -17.73 23.08
N MET A 264 -6.24 -17.99 24.36
CA MET A 264 -7.09 -17.56 25.48
C MET A 264 -7.16 -16.02 25.58
N GLU A 265 -6.04 -15.33 25.36
CA GLU A 265 -6.01 -13.86 25.41
C GLU A 265 -6.84 -13.24 24.27
N LEU A 266 -6.65 -13.71 23.02
CA LEU A 266 -7.47 -13.27 21.89
C LEU A 266 -8.96 -13.54 22.14
N TYR A 267 -9.28 -14.71 22.68
CA TYR A 267 -10.66 -15.06 23.02
C TYR A 267 -11.28 -14.07 24.01
N ARG A 268 -10.57 -13.72 25.08
CA ARG A 268 -11.03 -12.73 26.06
C ARG A 268 -11.20 -11.35 25.43
N GLN A 269 -10.31 -10.95 24.52
CA GLN A 269 -10.43 -9.67 23.83
C GLN A 269 -11.65 -9.64 22.89
N MET A 270 -11.89 -10.72 22.15
CA MET A 270 -13.10 -10.87 21.33
C MET A 270 -14.36 -10.83 22.18
N ASP A 271 -14.41 -11.57 23.29
CA ASP A 271 -15.54 -11.60 24.22
C ASP A 271 -15.83 -10.21 24.80
N ARG A 272 -14.79 -9.49 25.25
CA ARG A 272 -14.92 -8.11 25.75
C ARG A 272 -15.44 -7.15 24.68
N LEU A 273 -14.92 -7.23 23.46
CA LEU A 273 -15.36 -6.35 22.38
C LEU A 273 -16.80 -6.67 21.96
N ALA A 274 -17.16 -7.96 21.85
CA ALA A 274 -18.52 -8.41 21.57
C ALA A 274 -19.53 -7.86 22.58
N ARG A 275 -19.21 -7.97 23.88
CA ARG A 275 -20.07 -7.46 24.97
C ARG A 275 -20.30 -5.95 24.92
N ALA A 276 -19.42 -5.19 24.25
CA ALA A 276 -19.56 -3.75 24.06
C ALA A 276 -20.27 -3.39 22.75
N VAL A 277 -19.90 -4.03 21.63
CA VAL A 277 -20.40 -3.67 20.30
C VAL A 277 -21.80 -4.24 20.03
N VAL A 278 -22.08 -5.48 20.42
CA VAL A 278 -23.36 -6.14 20.08
C VAL A 278 -24.55 -5.40 20.70
N PRO A 279 -24.57 -5.06 22.00
CA PRO A 279 -25.70 -4.33 22.57
C PRO A 279 -25.87 -2.93 21.97
N ALA A 280 -24.76 -2.23 21.72
CA ALA A 280 -24.79 -0.90 21.12
C ALA A 280 -25.32 -0.93 19.67
N TYR A 281 -24.86 -1.91 18.88
CA TYR A 281 -25.33 -2.12 17.52
C TYR A 281 -26.83 -2.43 17.48
N CYS A 282 -27.29 -3.38 18.30
CA CYS A 282 -28.70 -3.75 18.31
C CYS A 282 -29.61 -2.60 18.73
N LEU A 283 -29.20 -1.82 19.73
CA LEU A 283 -29.98 -0.65 20.18
C LEU A 283 -30.16 0.39 19.08
N VAL A 284 -29.13 0.61 18.25
CA VAL A 284 -29.16 1.62 17.17
C VAL A 284 -29.90 1.10 15.93
N THR A 285 -29.63 -0.14 15.53
CA THR A 285 -30.11 -0.70 14.25
C THR A 285 -31.49 -1.36 14.38
N PHE A 286 -31.79 -1.98 15.52
CA PHE A 286 -33.03 -2.71 15.77
C PHE A 286 -33.78 -2.13 16.98
N PRO A 287 -34.32 -0.90 16.87
CA PRO A 287 -34.89 -0.22 18.03
C PRO A 287 -36.15 -0.89 18.60
N LEU A 288 -36.80 -1.79 17.86
CA LEU A 288 -38.03 -2.47 18.32
C LEU A 288 -37.76 -3.68 19.21
N GLU A 289 -36.80 -4.53 18.81
CA GLU A 289 -36.48 -5.78 19.51
C GLU A 289 -34.95 -5.96 19.72
N PRO A 290 -34.22 -4.96 20.25
CA PRO A 290 -32.77 -5.01 20.35
C PRO A 290 -32.23 -6.15 21.22
N ALA A 291 -32.94 -6.58 22.27
CA ALA A 291 -32.51 -7.67 23.13
C ALA A 291 -32.57 -9.01 22.40
N ARG A 292 -33.66 -9.26 21.68
CA ARG A 292 -33.82 -10.45 20.85
C ARG A 292 -32.74 -10.55 19.78
N GLU A 293 -32.48 -9.45 19.08
CA GLU A 293 -31.47 -9.39 18.03
C GLU A 293 -30.05 -9.60 18.60
N ALA A 294 -29.75 -9.03 19.77
CA ALA A 294 -28.49 -9.29 20.45
C ALA A 294 -28.31 -10.78 20.77
N GLU A 295 -29.33 -11.43 21.35
CA GLU A 295 -29.31 -12.86 21.62
C GLU A 295 -29.15 -13.70 20.35
N GLN A 296 -29.77 -13.29 19.24
CA GLN A 296 -29.66 -13.97 17.96
C GLN A 296 -28.24 -13.88 17.39
N ILE A 297 -27.60 -12.70 17.42
CA ILE A 297 -26.21 -12.52 16.98
C ILE A 297 -25.26 -13.44 17.77
N TYR A 298 -25.43 -13.48 19.10
CA TYR A 298 -24.64 -14.40 19.93
C TYR A 298 -24.89 -15.86 19.56
N ARG A 299 -26.13 -16.26 19.32
CA ARG A 299 -26.49 -17.65 19.01
C ARG A 299 -26.00 -18.11 17.64
N GLU A 300 -26.15 -17.28 16.62
CA GLU A 300 -25.94 -17.66 15.22
C GLU A 300 -24.52 -17.39 14.73
N VAL A 301 -23.91 -16.28 15.19
CA VAL A 301 -22.66 -15.77 14.62
C VAL A 301 -21.50 -15.86 15.61
N LEU A 302 -21.76 -15.67 16.91
CA LEU A 302 -20.74 -15.61 17.97
C LEU A 302 -20.97 -16.70 19.05
N ALA A 303 -21.38 -17.91 18.63
CA ALA A 303 -21.96 -18.97 19.50
C ALA A 303 -21.17 -19.34 20.76
N ASN A 304 -19.84 -19.21 20.77
CA ASN A 304 -19.02 -19.54 21.93
C ASN A 304 -18.80 -18.34 22.86
N LEU A 305 -18.94 -17.11 22.35
CA LEU A 305 -18.80 -15.90 23.17
C LEU A 305 -20.01 -15.77 24.09
N THR A 306 -19.78 -15.15 25.25
CA THR A 306 -20.80 -15.03 26.27
C THR A 306 -21.40 -13.63 26.27
N PRO A 307 -22.73 -13.48 26.10
CA PRO A 307 -23.37 -12.19 26.25
C PRO A 307 -23.20 -11.67 27.66
N ASP A 308 -23.08 -10.36 27.81
CA ASP A 308 -23.10 -9.73 29.11
C ASP A 308 -24.55 -9.65 29.64
N PRO A 309 -24.88 -10.34 30.75
CA PRO A 309 -26.25 -10.41 31.24
C PRO A 309 -26.83 -9.03 31.57
N ALA A 310 -26.04 -8.15 32.18
CA ALA A 310 -26.48 -6.81 32.51
C ALA A 310 -26.82 -6.01 31.24
N SER A 311 -25.96 -6.02 30.22
CA SER A 311 -26.25 -5.37 28.94
C SER A 311 -27.55 -5.88 28.30
N LEU A 312 -27.87 -7.18 28.39
CA LEU A 312 -29.14 -7.71 27.90
C LEU A 312 -30.34 -7.16 28.70
N GLU A 313 -30.22 -7.06 30.03
CA GLU A 313 -31.29 -6.46 30.85
C GLU A 313 -31.52 -4.99 30.51
N TYR A 314 -30.48 -4.23 30.18
CA TYR A 314 -30.63 -2.86 29.65
C TYR A 314 -31.45 -2.80 28.36
N LEU A 315 -31.22 -3.74 27.43
CA LEU A 315 -31.98 -3.79 26.18
C LEU A 315 -33.44 -4.22 26.41
N ARG A 316 -33.67 -5.22 27.26
CA ARG A 316 -35.03 -5.67 27.64
C ARG A 316 -35.81 -4.57 28.34
N PHE A 317 -35.16 -3.82 29.22
CA PHE A 317 -35.78 -2.68 29.87
C PHE A 317 -36.16 -1.58 28.87
N TYR A 318 -35.31 -1.31 27.87
CA TYR A 318 -35.62 -0.38 26.80
C TYR A 318 -36.85 -0.82 25.98
N GLU A 319 -36.93 -2.10 25.61
CA GLU A 319 -38.11 -2.67 24.93
C GLU A 319 -39.39 -2.47 25.74
N LYS A 320 -39.37 -2.91 27.01
CA LYS A 320 -40.49 -2.77 27.93
C LYS A 320 -40.90 -1.32 28.14
N TRP A 321 -39.94 -0.41 28.34
CA TRP A 321 -40.23 1.00 28.59
C TRP A 321 -41.02 1.64 27.44
N ARG A 322 -40.72 1.24 26.20
CA ARG A 322 -41.49 1.65 25.03
C ARG A 322 -42.93 1.14 25.11
N GLU A 323 -43.15 -0.11 25.52
CA GLU A 323 -44.50 -0.67 25.69
C GLU A 323 -45.29 0.02 26.81
N VAL A 324 -44.63 0.36 27.93
CA VAL A 324 -45.23 1.13 29.04
C VAL A 324 -45.73 2.48 28.55
N SER A 325 -44.97 3.15 27.69
CA SER A 325 -45.39 4.45 27.13
C SER A 325 -46.65 4.37 26.26
N SER A 326 -46.97 3.18 25.72
CA SER A 326 -48.15 2.94 24.87
C SER A 326 -49.33 2.29 25.60
N THR A 327 -49.18 1.84 26.86
CA THR A 327 -50.19 1.02 27.55
C THR A 327 -50.53 1.53 28.95
N PRO A 328 -51.78 1.94 29.23
CA PRO A 328 -52.14 2.65 30.47
C PRO A 328 -52.18 1.77 31.75
N TRP A 329 -51.95 0.47 31.65
CA TRP A 329 -52.09 -0.49 32.76
C TRP A 329 -50.75 -1.02 33.30
N ILE A 330 -49.62 -0.59 32.75
CA ILE A 330 -48.30 -1.02 33.25
C ILE A 330 -47.81 -0.02 34.29
N PHE A 331 -47.54 -0.50 35.50
CA PHE A 331 -47.02 0.30 36.61
C PHE A 331 -45.52 0.58 36.40
N PRO A 332 -45.12 1.81 35.99
CA PRO A 332 -43.74 2.08 35.59
C PRO A 332 -42.75 1.86 36.74
N GLN A 333 -43.18 2.10 37.98
CA GLN A 333 -42.36 1.90 39.18
C GLN A 333 -42.02 0.42 39.43
N ALA A 334 -42.95 -0.51 39.16
CA ALA A 334 -42.70 -1.93 39.36
C ALA A 334 -41.65 -2.46 38.37
N GLU A 335 -41.74 -2.04 37.10
CA GLU A 335 -40.76 -2.40 36.08
C GLU A 335 -39.38 -1.79 36.35
N ILE A 336 -39.30 -0.52 36.78
CA ILE A 336 -38.03 0.10 37.20
C ILE A 336 -37.40 -0.65 38.36
N THR A 337 -38.20 -1.04 39.36
CA THR A 337 -37.70 -1.74 40.56
C THR A 337 -37.16 -3.12 40.19
N ALA A 338 -37.91 -3.90 39.41
CA ALA A 338 -37.50 -5.20 38.92
C ALA A 338 -36.23 -5.13 38.06
N PHE A 339 -36.13 -4.14 37.16
CA PHE A 339 -34.92 -3.89 36.38
C PHE A 339 -33.71 -3.57 37.28
N CYS A 340 -33.87 -2.68 38.27
CA CYS A 340 -32.78 -2.30 39.16
C CYS A 340 -32.25 -3.48 39.97
N GLU A 341 -33.14 -4.36 40.45
CA GLU A 341 -32.75 -5.59 41.17
C GLU A 341 -31.97 -6.55 40.28
N GLN A 342 -32.41 -6.75 39.03
CA GLN A 342 -31.75 -7.63 38.08
C GLN A 342 -30.36 -7.12 37.68
N VAL A 343 -30.22 -5.83 37.35
CA VAL A 343 -28.91 -5.27 36.98
C VAL A 343 -27.96 -5.26 38.17
N GLU A 344 -28.42 -4.97 39.39
CA GLU A 344 -27.56 -4.97 40.58
C GLU A 344 -27.03 -6.36 40.92
N ALA A 345 -27.78 -7.43 40.62
CA ALA A 345 -27.30 -8.81 40.77
C ALA A 345 -26.10 -9.12 39.86
N PHE A 346 -26.01 -8.48 38.69
CA PHE A 346 -24.93 -8.69 37.72
C PHE A 346 -23.83 -7.63 37.79
N ARG A 347 -24.16 -6.39 38.15
CA ARG A 347 -23.28 -5.22 38.24
C ARG A 347 -23.59 -4.41 39.52
N PRO A 348 -23.05 -4.82 40.67
CA PRO A 348 -23.27 -4.08 41.91
C PRO A 348 -22.64 -2.68 41.84
N GLY A 349 -23.39 -1.66 42.25
CA GLY A 349 -22.90 -0.27 42.26
C GLY A 349 -22.95 0.44 40.90
N ASP A 350 -23.74 -0.05 39.94
CA ASP A 350 -23.96 0.65 38.68
C ASP A 350 -24.54 2.07 38.92
N SER A 351 -23.86 3.08 38.36
CA SER A 351 -24.21 4.49 38.55
C SER A 351 -25.58 4.85 37.99
N PHE A 352 -26.01 4.21 36.90
CA PHE A 352 -27.31 4.48 36.30
C PHE A 352 -28.44 3.90 37.17
N VAL A 353 -28.25 2.69 37.70
CA VAL A 353 -29.18 2.07 38.66
C VAL A 353 -29.30 2.92 39.93
N ALA A 354 -28.18 3.45 40.43
CA ALA A 354 -28.18 4.34 41.59
C ALA A 354 -29.00 5.63 41.34
N VAL A 355 -28.89 6.22 40.15
CA VAL A 355 -29.68 7.40 39.76
C VAL A 355 -31.17 7.05 39.62
N LEU A 356 -31.50 5.97 38.92
CA LEU A 356 -32.90 5.54 38.74
C LEU A 356 -33.62 5.27 40.06
N ARG A 357 -32.94 4.68 41.04
CA ARG A 357 -33.49 4.44 42.38
C ARG A 357 -33.73 5.72 43.19
N ASN A 358 -32.93 6.75 42.97
CA ASN A 358 -33.15 8.04 43.62
C ASN A 358 -34.38 8.74 42.99
N ILE A 359 -34.51 8.68 41.68
CA ILE A 359 -35.68 9.23 40.96
C ILE A 359 -36.96 8.50 41.37
N SER A 360 -36.92 7.17 41.52
CA SER A 360 -38.11 6.39 41.94
C SER A 360 -38.52 6.61 43.40
N ARG A 361 -37.67 7.24 44.22
CA ARG A 361 -37.99 7.61 45.62
C ARG A 361 -38.57 9.02 45.75
N GLU A 362 -38.37 9.88 44.75
CA GLU A 362 -38.84 11.28 44.74
C GLU A 362 -40.21 11.47 44.06
N VAL A 363 -40.71 10.44 43.36
CA VAL A 363 -42.05 10.38 42.72
C VAL A 363 -42.95 9.46 43.52
#